data_AF-A0A964V6Z9-F1
#
_entry.id   AF-A0A964V6Z9-F1
#
_cell.length_a   1.000
_cell.length_b   1.000
_cell.length_c   1.000
_cell.angle_alpha   90.00
_cell.angle_beta   90.00
_cell.angle_gamma   90.00
#
_symmetry.space_group_name_H-M   'P 1'
#
loop_
_entity.id
_entity.type
_entity.pdbx_description
1 polymer ?
#
loop_
_entity_poly.entity_id
_entity_poly.type
_entity_poly.pdbx_seq_one_letter_code
_entity_poly.pdbx_strand_id
1 'polypeptide(L)'
;MVRIACIGAAIVLTASAASAQATPAPPPTTITIAVQRAYATLKTNLTQAAEKMPEADYGFKPSSMPEMRVYGALFSHIAQSQFGTCAAVNGVPNPVMGRQLEVELTTKADIVKALADSFVLCDAAYASLSDANVSQLVAQGRGQIALAAILANNISHDNEMAGTAYVYLRAKGMVPPSTENAAAARGGGGGGGGRGRGAGAPPPGR
;
A
#
# COMPACT_ATOMS: atom_id res chain seq x y z
N MET A 1 -60.66 69.51 -17.17
CA MET A 1 -59.29 69.41 -17.71
C MET A 1 -58.42 68.69 -16.69
N VAL A 2 -57.84 67.56 -17.12
CA VAL A 2 -56.78 66.70 -16.54
C VAL A 2 -56.89 66.26 -15.07
N ARG A 3 -57.23 64.98 -14.85
CA ARG A 3 -56.95 64.21 -13.62
C ARG A 3 -55.85 63.19 -13.95
N ILE A 4 -54.69 63.31 -13.30
CA ILE A 4 -53.58 62.34 -13.36
C ILE A 4 -53.87 61.26 -12.31
N ALA A 5 -53.96 60.00 -12.74
CA ALA A 5 -54.06 58.85 -11.85
C ALA A 5 -52.75 58.05 -11.93
N CYS A 6 -51.99 58.00 -10.83
CA CYS A 6 -50.78 57.20 -10.69
C CYS A 6 -51.16 55.73 -10.49
N ILE A 7 -50.73 54.85 -11.39
CA ILE A 7 -50.83 53.40 -11.24
C ILE A 7 -49.52 52.89 -10.65
N GLY A 8 -49.53 52.45 -9.39
CA GLY A 8 -48.40 51.78 -8.75
C GLY A 8 -48.39 50.30 -9.13
N ALA A 9 -47.31 49.83 -9.76
CA ALA A 9 -47.09 48.42 -10.05
C ALA A 9 -46.40 47.73 -8.85
N ALA A 10 -47.08 46.79 -8.21
CA ALA A 10 -46.49 45.93 -7.19
C ALA A 10 -45.83 44.71 -7.86
N ILE A 11 -44.49 44.65 -7.84
CA ILE A 11 -43.71 43.50 -8.28
C ILE A 11 -43.65 42.50 -7.12
N VAL A 12 -44.31 41.35 -7.29
CA VAL A 12 -44.21 40.21 -6.37
C VAL A 12 -42.97 39.40 -6.74
N LEU A 13 -41.94 39.43 -5.90
CA LEU A 13 -40.73 38.62 -6.03
C LEU A 13 -41.00 37.21 -5.46
N THR A 14 -41.14 36.21 -6.32
CA THR A 14 -41.16 34.80 -5.92
C THR A 14 -39.72 34.29 -5.80
N ALA A 15 -39.20 34.23 -4.57
CA ALA A 15 -37.90 33.62 -4.29
C ALA A 15 -37.99 32.10 -4.51
N SER A 16 -37.39 31.60 -5.59
CA SER A 16 -37.21 30.17 -5.81
C SER A 16 -36.10 29.67 -4.86
N ALA A 17 -36.48 29.01 -3.77
CA ALA A 17 -35.53 28.31 -2.92
C ALA A 17 -34.98 27.09 -3.67
N ALA A 18 -33.86 27.28 -4.37
CA ALA A 18 -33.06 26.18 -4.86
C ALA A 18 -32.46 25.46 -3.65
N SER A 19 -33.06 24.35 -3.23
CA SER A 19 -32.45 23.47 -2.23
C SER A 19 -31.16 22.91 -2.82
N ALA A 20 -30.01 23.42 -2.38
CA ALA A 20 -28.73 22.77 -2.62
C ALA A 20 -28.78 21.40 -1.95
N GLN A 21 -29.04 20.34 -2.73
CA GLN A 21 -28.88 18.98 -2.24
C GLN A 21 -27.39 18.76 -2.00
N ALA A 22 -26.97 18.86 -0.74
CA ALA A 22 -25.62 18.50 -0.33
C ALA A 22 -25.40 17.04 -0.70
N THR A 23 -24.43 16.77 -1.58
CA THR A 23 -23.98 15.41 -1.87
C THR A 23 -23.54 14.75 -0.55
N PRO A 24 -23.99 13.52 -0.25
CA PRO A 24 -23.57 12.83 0.97
C PRO A 24 -22.05 12.75 1.05
N ALA A 25 -21.49 13.11 2.21
CA ALA A 25 -20.07 12.92 2.46
C ALA A 25 -19.73 11.42 2.37
N PRO A 26 -18.56 11.05 1.79
CA PRO A 26 -18.14 9.66 1.78
C PRO A 26 -18.00 9.14 3.22
N PRO A 27 -18.26 7.84 3.46
CA PRO A 27 -18.16 7.28 4.79
C PRO A 27 -16.74 7.42 5.36
N PRO A 28 -16.61 7.60 6.69
CA PRO A 28 -15.29 7.72 7.32
C PRO A 28 -14.47 6.45 7.08
N THR A 29 -13.16 6.61 6.89
CA THR A 29 -12.23 5.48 6.82
C THR A 29 -11.92 5.01 8.23
N THR A 30 -12.37 3.81 8.59
CA THR A 30 -12.08 3.20 9.89
C THR A 30 -10.65 2.66 9.95
N ILE A 31 -10.16 2.35 11.15
CA ILE A 31 -8.84 1.71 11.33
C ILE A 31 -8.76 0.42 10.52
N THR A 32 -9.82 -0.39 10.53
CA THR A 32 -9.91 -1.63 9.75
C THR A 32 -9.67 -1.38 8.27
N ILE A 33 -10.41 -0.43 7.68
CA ILE A 33 -10.30 -0.10 6.25
C ILE A 33 -8.90 0.44 5.94
N ALA A 34 -8.34 1.28 6.81
CA ALA A 34 -7.00 1.83 6.62
C ALA A 34 -5.93 0.73 6.61
N VAL A 35 -5.97 -0.19 7.57
CA VAL A 35 -5.03 -1.33 7.69
C VAL A 35 -5.15 -2.25 6.47
N GLN A 36 -6.37 -2.63 6.07
CA GLN A 36 -6.58 -3.50 4.92
C GLN A 36 -6.09 -2.87 3.60
N ARG A 37 -6.35 -1.57 3.38
CA ARG A 37 -5.86 -0.85 2.19
C ARG A 37 -4.33 -0.72 2.17
N ALA A 38 -3.73 -0.44 3.32
CA ALA A 38 -2.27 -0.35 3.45
C ALA A 38 -1.61 -1.70 3.13
N TYR A 39 -2.14 -2.79 3.68
CA TYR A 39 -1.68 -4.14 3.37
C TYR A 39 -1.80 -4.47 1.88
N ALA A 40 -2.96 -4.22 1.25
CA ALA A 40 -3.16 -4.53 -0.17
C ALA A 40 -2.18 -3.77 -1.09
N THR A 41 -1.92 -2.50 -0.77
CA THR A 41 -0.94 -1.68 -1.49
C THR A 41 0.47 -2.24 -1.33
N LEU A 42 0.84 -2.61 -0.10
CA LEU A 42 2.15 -3.13 0.22
C LEU A 42 2.40 -4.50 -0.43
N LYS A 43 1.43 -5.40 -0.35
CA LYS A 43 1.47 -6.71 -1.03
C LYS A 43 1.75 -6.58 -2.51
N THR A 44 1.03 -5.69 -3.19
CA THR A 44 1.22 -5.43 -4.62
C THR A 44 2.65 -4.96 -4.90
N ASN A 45 3.13 -3.97 -4.14
CA ASN A 45 4.46 -3.41 -4.36
C ASN A 45 5.59 -4.40 -4.07
N LEU A 46 5.48 -5.19 -3.00
CA LEU A 46 6.50 -6.19 -2.64
C LEU A 46 6.54 -7.36 -3.63
N THR A 47 5.37 -7.83 -4.09
CA THR A 47 5.29 -8.87 -5.12
C THR A 47 6.00 -8.41 -6.40
N GLN A 48 5.65 -7.21 -6.87
CA GLN A 48 6.29 -6.62 -8.06
C GLN A 48 7.78 -6.36 -7.83
N ALA A 49 8.19 -5.93 -6.64
CA ALA A 49 9.60 -5.68 -6.33
C ALA A 49 10.41 -6.96 -6.46
N ALA A 50 9.96 -8.04 -5.82
CA ALA A 50 10.60 -9.35 -5.92
C ALA A 50 10.75 -9.74 -7.41
N GLU A 51 9.67 -9.69 -8.19
CA GLU A 51 9.73 -10.07 -9.60
C GLU A 51 10.66 -9.20 -10.46
N LYS A 52 10.86 -7.94 -10.10
CA LYS A 52 11.49 -6.93 -10.96
C LYS A 52 12.97 -7.15 -11.22
N MET A 53 13.73 -7.60 -10.22
CA MET A 53 15.17 -7.82 -10.38
C MET A 53 15.43 -9.15 -11.12
N PRO A 54 16.34 -9.23 -12.09
CA PRO A 54 16.67 -10.49 -12.74
C PRO A 54 17.39 -11.45 -11.77
N GLU A 55 17.28 -12.76 -12.00
CA GLU A 55 17.93 -13.81 -11.19
C GLU A 55 19.42 -13.52 -10.94
N ALA A 56 20.14 -13.12 -11.99
CA ALA A 56 21.59 -12.84 -11.91
C ALA A 56 21.94 -11.73 -10.89
N ASP A 57 20.98 -10.87 -10.54
CA ASP A 57 21.17 -9.78 -9.59
C ASP A 57 20.56 -10.06 -8.21
N TYR A 58 19.93 -11.22 -7.97
CA TYR A 58 19.33 -11.53 -6.66
C TYR A 58 20.35 -11.61 -5.52
N GLY A 59 21.62 -11.86 -5.83
CA GLY A 59 22.75 -11.81 -4.90
C GLY A 59 23.31 -10.39 -4.65
N PHE A 60 22.78 -9.36 -5.30
CA PHE A 60 23.31 -8.00 -5.26
C PHE A 60 23.17 -7.35 -3.86
N LYS A 61 24.18 -6.55 -3.49
CA LYS A 61 24.15 -5.60 -2.37
C LYS A 61 24.70 -4.25 -2.84
N PRO A 62 24.09 -3.11 -2.47
CA PRO A 62 24.59 -1.78 -2.82
C PRO A 62 25.84 -1.34 -2.03
N SER A 63 26.19 -2.08 -0.97
CA SER A 63 27.37 -1.85 -0.13
C SER A 63 28.10 -3.17 0.15
N SER A 64 29.40 -3.08 0.45
CA SER A 64 30.25 -4.22 0.82
C SER A 64 30.15 -4.62 2.30
N MET A 65 29.23 -4.01 3.06
CA MET A 65 28.95 -4.34 4.46
C MET A 65 28.52 -5.82 4.59
N PRO A 66 29.25 -6.66 5.35
CA PRO A 66 28.95 -8.09 5.47
C PRO A 66 27.53 -8.38 5.97
N GLU A 67 27.04 -7.58 6.92
CA GLU A 67 25.75 -7.69 7.59
C GLU A 67 24.56 -7.33 6.70
N MET A 68 24.80 -6.63 5.58
CA MET A 68 23.75 -6.24 4.66
C MET A 68 23.16 -7.50 3.99
N ARG A 69 21.83 -7.64 3.94
CA ARG A 69 21.18 -8.75 3.21
C ARG A 69 21.45 -8.64 1.71
N VAL A 70 21.55 -9.77 1.01
CA VAL A 70 21.44 -9.76 -0.46
C VAL A 70 19.99 -9.44 -0.86
N TYR A 71 19.77 -8.95 -2.07
CA TYR A 71 18.44 -8.58 -2.55
C TYR A 71 17.37 -9.67 -2.32
N GLY A 72 17.65 -10.91 -2.71
CA GLY A 72 16.73 -12.03 -2.53
C GLY A 72 16.39 -12.31 -1.06
N ALA A 73 17.37 -12.21 -0.16
CA ALA A 73 17.19 -12.47 1.26
C ALA A 73 16.24 -11.46 1.93
N LEU A 74 16.06 -10.25 1.37
CA LEU A 74 15.05 -9.30 1.85
C LEU A 74 13.64 -9.92 1.79
N PHE A 75 13.33 -10.68 0.74
CA PHE A 75 12.00 -11.28 0.55
C PHE A 75 11.84 -12.59 1.30
N SER A 76 12.89 -13.40 1.43
CA SER A 76 12.86 -14.55 2.35
C SER A 76 12.65 -14.11 3.80
N HIS A 77 13.25 -12.98 4.20
CA HIS A 77 13.04 -12.38 5.51
C HIS A 77 11.58 -11.95 5.73
N ILE A 78 10.99 -11.26 4.75
CA ILE A 78 9.56 -10.90 4.77
C ILE A 78 8.70 -12.15 4.91
N ALA A 79 8.92 -13.16 4.06
CA ALA A 79 8.14 -14.39 4.06
C ALA A 79 8.19 -15.09 5.42
N GLN A 80 9.39 -15.23 6.00
CA GLN A 80 9.58 -15.83 7.31
C GLN A 80 8.83 -15.08 8.41
N SER A 81 8.93 -13.74 8.44
CA SER A 81 8.23 -12.90 9.41
C SER A 81 6.71 -13.00 9.28
N GLN A 82 6.21 -12.95 8.05
CA GLN A 82 4.79 -13.07 7.73
C GLN A 82 4.23 -14.45 8.11
N PHE A 83 4.94 -15.54 7.81
CA PHE A 83 4.50 -16.88 8.22
C PHE A 83 4.34 -16.98 9.74
N GLY A 84 5.28 -16.45 10.51
CA GLY A 84 5.18 -16.42 11.96
C GLY A 84 3.99 -15.58 12.46
N THR A 85 3.88 -14.35 11.96
CA THR A 85 2.88 -13.39 12.43
C THR A 85 1.46 -13.78 12.03
N CYS A 86 1.24 -14.09 10.76
CA CYS A 86 -0.09 -14.39 10.23
C CYS A 86 -0.57 -15.78 10.63
N ALA A 87 0.33 -16.77 10.86
CA ALA A 87 -0.07 -18.03 11.47
C ALA A 87 -0.61 -17.82 12.90
N ALA A 88 0.06 -16.99 13.69
CA ALA A 88 -0.37 -16.68 15.05
C ALA A 88 -1.74 -15.97 15.08
N VAL A 89 -1.96 -14.99 14.19
CA VAL A 89 -3.27 -14.31 14.07
C VAL A 89 -4.36 -15.28 13.66
N ASN A 90 -4.09 -16.17 12.70
CA ASN A 90 -5.06 -17.15 12.22
C ASN A 90 -5.27 -18.32 13.21
N GLY A 91 -4.46 -18.43 14.26
CA GLY A 91 -4.52 -19.54 15.20
C GLY A 91 -4.12 -20.90 14.59
N VAL A 92 -3.23 -20.89 13.59
CA VAL A 92 -2.76 -22.10 12.90
C VAL A 92 -1.26 -22.33 13.14
N PRO A 93 -0.74 -23.56 12.94
CA PRO A 93 0.69 -23.81 13.02
C PRO A 93 1.49 -22.96 12.02
N ASN A 94 2.64 -22.43 12.44
CA ASN A 94 3.57 -21.76 11.53
C ASN A 94 4.22 -22.80 10.59
N PRO A 95 4.00 -22.71 9.26
CA PRO A 95 4.49 -23.71 8.30
C PRO A 95 6.01 -23.75 8.15
N VAL A 96 6.72 -22.73 8.63
CA VAL A 96 8.20 -22.64 8.56
C VAL A 96 8.84 -22.60 9.94
N MET A 97 8.13 -23.09 10.97
CA MET A 97 8.68 -23.17 12.33
C MET A 97 10.01 -23.94 12.34
N GLY A 98 11.04 -23.33 12.95
CA GLY A 98 12.39 -23.91 13.05
C GLY A 98 13.23 -23.86 11.77
N ARG A 99 12.71 -23.27 10.68
CA ARG A 99 13.45 -23.08 9.43
C ARG A 99 14.15 -21.72 9.39
N GLN A 100 15.11 -21.55 8.47
CA GLN A 100 15.80 -20.29 8.20
C GLN A 100 15.75 -20.00 6.69
N LEU A 101 14.68 -19.35 6.23
CA LEU A 101 14.42 -19.16 4.80
C LEU A 101 15.49 -18.31 4.10
N GLU A 102 16.11 -17.37 4.80
CA GLU A 102 17.21 -16.55 4.27
C GLU A 102 18.47 -17.39 3.93
N VAL A 103 18.62 -18.57 4.55
CA VAL A 103 19.74 -19.49 4.33
C VAL A 103 19.32 -20.62 3.37
N GLU A 104 18.09 -21.11 3.51
CA GLU A 104 17.59 -22.27 2.78
C GLU A 104 17.17 -21.96 1.33
N LEU A 105 16.66 -20.75 1.06
CA LEU A 105 16.16 -20.37 -0.26
C LEU A 105 17.21 -19.58 -1.02
N THR A 106 17.68 -20.11 -2.15
CA THR A 106 18.81 -19.54 -2.91
C THR A 106 18.45 -19.12 -4.33
N THR A 107 17.31 -19.53 -4.85
CA THR A 107 16.85 -19.18 -6.20
C THR A 107 15.75 -18.12 -6.14
N LYS A 108 15.66 -17.25 -7.16
CA LYS A 108 14.53 -16.31 -7.27
C LYS A 108 13.19 -17.02 -7.22
N ALA A 109 13.07 -18.14 -7.91
CA ALA A 109 11.81 -18.88 -8.02
C ALA A 109 11.31 -19.32 -6.64
N ASP A 110 12.18 -19.91 -5.82
CA ASP A 110 11.82 -20.38 -4.48
C ASP A 110 11.50 -19.22 -3.53
N ILE A 111 12.26 -18.12 -3.62
CA ILE A 111 12.06 -16.92 -2.80
C ILE A 111 10.73 -16.23 -3.14
N VAL A 112 10.46 -16.01 -4.43
CA VAL A 112 9.20 -15.42 -4.90
C VAL A 112 8.02 -16.30 -4.51
N LYS A 113 8.16 -17.62 -4.63
CA LYS A 113 7.13 -18.56 -4.19
C LYS A 113 6.88 -18.46 -2.68
N ALA A 114 7.92 -18.45 -1.86
CA ALA A 114 7.77 -18.35 -0.40
C ALA A 114 7.08 -17.03 0.01
N LEU A 115 7.43 -15.92 -0.64
CA LEU A 115 6.75 -14.63 -0.44
C LEU A 115 5.27 -14.68 -0.86
N ALA A 116 4.95 -15.32 -1.98
CA ALA A 116 3.56 -15.47 -2.41
C ALA A 116 2.74 -16.32 -1.42
N ASP A 117 3.31 -17.44 -0.96
CA ASP A 117 2.67 -18.33 0.01
C ASP A 117 2.47 -17.63 1.38
N SER A 118 3.41 -16.80 1.82
CA SER A 118 3.26 -16.03 3.06
C SER A 118 2.13 -14.98 2.95
N PHE A 119 1.98 -14.34 1.79
CA PHE A 119 0.84 -13.46 1.54
C PHE A 119 -0.51 -14.19 1.53
N VAL A 120 -0.58 -15.42 1.02
CA VAL A 120 -1.83 -16.22 1.10
C VAL A 120 -2.26 -16.42 2.56
N LEU A 121 -1.30 -16.71 3.45
CA LEU A 121 -1.59 -16.84 4.88
C LEU A 121 -2.00 -15.49 5.50
N CYS A 122 -1.33 -14.40 5.12
CA CYS A 122 -1.66 -13.08 5.63
C CYS A 122 -3.00 -12.54 5.09
N ASP A 123 -3.41 -12.88 3.88
CA ASP A 123 -4.71 -12.48 3.33
C ASP A 123 -5.86 -12.89 4.28
N ALA A 124 -5.82 -14.11 4.80
CA ALA A 124 -6.79 -14.58 5.79
C ALA A 124 -6.74 -13.75 7.09
N ALA A 125 -5.54 -13.43 7.58
CA ALA A 125 -5.34 -12.66 8.81
C ALA A 125 -5.89 -11.23 8.67
N TYR A 126 -5.58 -10.53 7.58
CA TYR A 126 -6.09 -9.18 7.32
C TYR A 126 -7.59 -9.16 7.00
N ALA A 127 -8.13 -10.19 6.35
CA ALA A 127 -9.56 -10.32 6.11
C ALA A 127 -10.36 -10.56 7.40
N SER A 128 -9.74 -11.14 8.44
CA SER A 128 -10.38 -11.36 9.74
C SER A 128 -10.56 -10.08 10.56
N LEU A 129 -9.83 -9.01 10.24
CA LEU A 129 -9.92 -7.73 10.94
C LEU A 129 -11.25 -7.04 10.61
N SER A 130 -11.94 -6.59 11.66
CA SER A 130 -13.21 -5.88 11.59
C SER A 130 -13.25 -4.79 12.66
N ASP A 131 -14.16 -3.82 12.51
CA ASP A 131 -14.34 -2.78 13.53
C ASP A 131 -14.78 -3.36 14.89
N ALA A 132 -15.37 -4.57 14.90
CA ALA A 132 -15.78 -5.27 16.12
C ALA A 132 -14.62 -5.91 16.89
N ASN A 133 -13.54 -6.30 16.21
CA ASN A 133 -12.40 -6.99 16.83
C ASN A 133 -11.09 -6.21 16.76
N VAL A 134 -11.10 -4.98 16.24
CA VAL A 134 -9.91 -4.13 16.07
C VAL A 134 -9.09 -3.97 17.35
N SER A 135 -9.76 -3.91 18.51
CA SER A 135 -9.14 -3.77 19.84
C SER A 135 -9.08 -5.08 20.62
N GLN A 136 -9.47 -6.22 20.02
CA GLN A 136 -9.40 -7.52 20.67
C GLN A 136 -7.95 -7.85 21.01
N LEU A 137 -7.71 -8.22 22.27
CA LEU A 137 -6.39 -8.62 22.74
C LEU A 137 -6.10 -10.07 22.35
N VAL A 138 -4.94 -10.28 21.72
CA VAL A 138 -4.41 -11.58 21.32
C VAL A 138 -3.09 -11.82 22.07
N ALA A 139 -2.84 -13.08 22.44
CA ALA A 139 -1.60 -13.45 23.12
C ALA A 139 -0.38 -13.21 22.22
N GLN A 140 0.67 -12.61 22.79
CA GLN A 140 1.96 -12.41 22.14
C GLN A 140 3.08 -12.54 23.16
N GLY A 141 3.88 -13.61 23.06
CA GLY A 141 4.91 -13.92 24.06
C GLY A 141 4.31 -14.09 25.45
N ARG A 142 4.81 -13.32 26.42
CA ARG A 142 4.30 -13.30 27.81
C ARG A 142 3.16 -12.29 28.03
N GLY A 143 2.78 -11.53 27.02
CA GLY A 143 1.79 -10.46 27.12
C GLY A 143 0.63 -10.65 26.15
N GLN A 144 -0.14 -9.57 26.02
CA GLN A 144 -1.21 -9.45 25.03
C GLN A 144 -1.06 -8.14 24.27
N ILE A 145 -1.57 -8.11 23.05
CA ILE A 145 -1.54 -6.96 22.15
C ILE A 145 -2.84 -6.92 21.36
N ALA A 146 -3.31 -5.73 20.99
CA ALA A 146 -4.49 -5.60 20.13
C ALA A 146 -4.25 -6.23 18.75
N LEU A 147 -5.26 -6.90 18.21
CA LEU A 147 -5.21 -7.54 16.89
C LEU A 147 -4.78 -6.55 15.79
N ALA A 148 -5.38 -5.35 15.79
CA ALA A 148 -5.01 -4.32 14.82
C ALA A 148 -3.54 -3.87 14.96
N ALA A 149 -2.99 -3.88 16.18
CA ALA A 149 -1.59 -3.52 16.40
C ALA A 149 -0.63 -4.61 15.90
N ILE A 150 -0.97 -5.90 16.01
CA ILE A 150 -0.18 -6.99 15.38
C ILE A 150 -0.10 -6.76 13.87
N LEU A 151 -1.26 -6.55 13.23
CA LEU A 151 -1.34 -6.40 11.78
C LEU A 151 -0.70 -5.09 11.28
N ALA A 152 -0.80 -4.01 12.06
CA ALA A 152 -0.11 -2.75 11.77
C ALA A 152 1.42 -2.88 11.91
N ASN A 153 1.91 -3.60 12.93
CA ASN A 153 3.34 -3.88 13.10
C ASN A 153 3.89 -4.72 11.94
N ASN A 154 3.12 -5.69 11.45
CA ASN A 154 3.49 -6.46 10.25
C ASN A 154 3.60 -5.56 9.00
N ILE A 155 2.64 -4.64 8.80
CA ILE A 155 2.74 -3.62 7.73
C ILE A 155 3.99 -2.76 7.91
N SER A 156 4.32 -2.35 9.14
CA SER A 156 5.51 -1.53 9.42
C SER A 156 6.79 -2.27 9.03
N HIS A 157 6.95 -3.51 9.49
CA HIS A 157 8.06 -4.39 9.13
C HIS A 157 8.20 -4.53 7.61
N ASP A 158 7.11 -4.85 6.93
CA ASP A 158 7.13 -5.06 5.48
C ASP A 158 7.44 -3.76 4.71
N ASN A 159 7.08 -2.58 5.24
CA ASN A 159 7.47 -1.29 4.67
C ASN A 159 8.96 -0.98 4.86
N GLU A 160 9.56 -1.31 6.00
CA GLU A 160 11.01 -1.18 6.22
C GLU A 160 11.77 -2.02 5.18
N MET A 161 11.29 -3.24 4.94
CA MET A 161 11.86 -4.14 3.95
C MET A 161 11.62 -3.65 2.51
N ALA A 162 10.42 -3.12 2.20
CA ALA A 162 10.12 -2.52 0.90
C ALA A 162 11.03 -1.31 0.61
N GLY A 163 11.16 -0.39 1.58
CA GLY A 163 12.05 0.76 1.48
C GLY A 163 13.49 0.34 1.21
N THR A 164 13.96 -0.68 1.93
CA THR A 164 15.28 -1.28 1.71
C THR A 164 15.42 -1.84 0.30
N ALA A 165 14.48 -2.67 -0.17
CA ALA A 165 14.50 -3.25 -1.52
C ALA A 165 14.50 -2.18 -2.62
N TYR A 166 13.84 -1.04 -2.40
CA TYR A 166 13.80 0.06 -3.38
C TYR A 166 15.15 0.74 -3.56
N VAL A 167 15.98 0.82 -2.52
CA VAL A 167 17.36 1.30 -2.64
C VAL A 167 18.15 0.40 -3.58
N TYR A 168 17.95 -0.92 -3.51
CA TYR A 168 18.65 -1.90 -4.35
C TYR A 168 18.20 -1.78 -5.81
N LEU A 169 16.89 -1.67 -6.04
CA LEU A 169 16.34 -1.43 -7.37
C LEU A 169 16.91 -0.14 -7.98
N ARG A 170 16.95 0.95 -7.21
CA ARG A 170 17.52 2.23 -7.67
C ARG A 170 19.01 2.13 -7.98
N ALA A 171 19.77 1.42 -7.14
CA ALA A 171 21.20 1.17 -7.39
C ALA A 171 21.44 0.36 -8.68
N LYS A 172 20.47 -0.44 -9.11
CA LYS A 172 20.47 -1.17 -10.40
C LYS A 172 19.80 -0.38 -11.54
N GLY A 173 19.49 0.91 -11.35
CA GLY A 173 18.87 1.76 -12.36
C GLY A 173 17.38 1.47 -12.62
N MET A 174 16.72 0.69 -11.75
CA MET A 174 15.32 0.32 -11.88
C MET A 174 14.43 1.25 -11.05
N VAL A 175 13.25 1.58 -11.58
CA VAL A 175 12.25 2.37 -10.85
C VAL A 175 11.49 1.45 -9.87
N PRO A 176 11.35 1.80 -8.58
CA PRO A 176 10.57 1.01 -7.63
C PRO A 176 9.08 0.92 -7.99
N PRO A 177 8.42 -0.22 -7.72
CA PRO A 177 6.99 -0.42 -8.00
C PRO A 177 6.08 0.64 -7.38
N SER A 178 6.36 1.07 -6.14
CA SER A 178 5.58 2.13 -5.48
C SER A 178 5.58 3.45 -6.26
N THR A 179 6.69 3.77 -6.92
CA THR A 179 6.82 4.97 -7.78
C THR A 179 6.01 4.80 -9.07
N GLU A 180 6.10 3.64 -9.71
CA GLU A 180 5.38 3.34 -10.95
C GLU A 180 3.87 3.32 -10.74
N ASN A 181 3.41 2.63 -9.69
CA ASN A 181 2.00 2.52 -9.35
C ASN A 181 1.40 3.89 -9.01
N ALA A 182 2.15 4.74 -8.28
CA ALA A 182 1.73 6.11 -8.01
C ALA A 182 1.64 6.97 -9.28
N ALA A 183 2.57 6.80 -10.23
CA ALA A 183 2.53 7.51 -11.50
C ALA A 183 1.34 7.05 -12.37
N ALA A 184 1.08 5.74 -12.43
CA ALA A 184 -0.04 5.16 -13.16
C ALA A 184 -1.40 5.64 -12.61
N ALA A 185 -1.57 5.67 -11.28
CA ALA A 185 -2.79 6.18 -10.64
C ALA A 185 -3.06 7.66 -10.98
N ARG A 186 -2.01 8.49 -11.06
CA ARG A 186 -2.12 9.90 -11.45
C ARG A 186 -2.41 10.08 -12.95
N GLY A 187 -1.81 9.25 -13.80
CA GLY A 187 -2.03 9.26 -15.26
C GLY A 187 -3.42 8.78 -15.67
N GLY A 188 -4.01 7.84 -14.92
CA GLY A 188 -5.35 7.30 -15.17
C GLY A 188 -6.51 8.26 -14.85
N GLY A 189 -6.27 9.32 -14.07
CA GLY A 189 -7.28 10.33 -13.72
C GLY A 189 -7.42 11.47 -14.73
N GLY A 190 -6.59 11.51 -15.77
CA GLY A 190 -6.48 12.63 -16.72
C GLY A 190 -7.25 12.48 -18.03
N GLY A 191 -8.23 11.58 -18.10
CA GLY A 191 -9.07 11.35 -19.28
C GLY A 191 -10.16 12.40 -19.46
N GLY A 192 -9.80 13.68 -19.61
CA GLY A 192 -10.77 14.74 -19.88
C GLY A 192 -10.17 16.14 -19.87
N GLY A 193 -9.58 16.57 -20.99
CA GLY A 193 -9.30 17.98 -21.23
C GLY A 193 -7.96 18.33 -21.87
N GLY A 194 -7.88 18.17 -23.19
CA GLY A 194 -7.35 19.20 -24.10
C GLY A 194 -5.94 19.82 -23.89
N ARG A 195 -5.07 19.45 -24.85
CA ARG A 195 -4.09 20.31 -25.58
C ARG A 195 -2.82 20.79 -24.86
N GLY A 196 -1.68 20.47 -25.50
CA GLY A 196 -0.47 21.29 -25.43
C GLY A 196 0.82 20.53 -25.16
N ARG A 197 1.32 19.75 -26.13
CA ARG A 197 2.70 19.26 -26.11
C ARG A 197 3.66 20.42 -26.39
N GLY A 198 4.40 20.84 -25.37
CA GLY A 198 5.64 21.60 -25.52
C GLY A 198 6.80 20.74 -25.00
N ALA A 199 7.51 20.06 -25.90
CA ALA A 199 8.71 19.32 -25.56
C ALA A 199 9.88 20.30 -25.39
N GLY A 200 10.24 20.57 -24.13
CA GLY A 200 11.51 21.22 -23.79
C GLY A 200 12.58 20.14 -23.57
N ALA A 201 13.62 20.14 -24.41
CA ALA A 201 14.78 19.27 -24.26
C ALA A 201 15.54 19.55 -22.94
N PRO A 202 16.17 18.54 -22.31
CA PRO A 202 17.01 18.76 -21.13
C PRO A 202 18.34 19.45 -21.51
N PRO A 203 18.90 20.32 -20.65
CA PRO A 203 20.22 20.89 -20.88
C PRO A 203 21.33 19.84 -20.65
N PRO A 204 22.48 19.95 -21.34
CA PRO A 204 23.59 19.02 -21.18
C PRO A 204 24.30 19.23 -19.84
N GLY A 205 24.92 18.13 -19.38
CA GLY A 205 25.36 17.91 -18.01
C GLY A 205 26.41 18.85 -17.44
N ARG A 206 26.57 18.70 -16.12
CA ARG A 206 27.82 18.85 -15.37
C ARG A 206 27.92 17.72 -14.36
#